data_AF-A0AAV2IZE6-F1
#
_entry.id   AF-A0AAV2IZE6-F1
#
_cell.length_a   1.000
_cell.length_b   1.000
_cell.length_c   1.000
_cell.angle_alpha   90.00
_cell.angle_beta   90.00
_cell.angle_gamma   90.00
#
_symmetry.space_group_name_H-M   'P 1'
#
loop_
_entity.id
_entity.type
_entity.pdbx_description
1 polymer ?
#
loop_
_entity_poly.entity_id
_entity_poly.type
_entity_poly.pdbx_seq_one_letter_code
_entity_poly.pdbx_strand_id
1 'polypeptide(L)'
;MSLDLTPVFILLLTRDGTILITTYIGYVDGPWPFDDPGTLNTPLQISALVFSLGYFMFDMAWCVYFRTEGPVMLAHHTISILGILLTLWLGESGIESCAVIFGSEITNPLLQTRWFLKQTGHYYSALGDIVDTLFVLLFVVMRIFVGGTMLYCELISPRPRFFIKCGGVAMYALSWIFMVDIVRFAIRKSTNKRTRHKDKTIAVNGVFEKKD
;
A
#
# COMPACT_ATOMS: atom_id res chain seq x y z
N MET A 1 30.54 2.47 3.78
CA MET A 1 29.47 3.01 4.63
C MET A 1 28.49 1.87 4.89
N SER A 2 28.58 1.21 6.04
CA SER A 2 27.60 0.20 6.46
C SER A 2 26.25 0.90 6.58
N LEU A 3 25.25 0.47 5.80
CA LEU A 3 23.88 0.93 5.97
C LEU A 3 23.41 0.47 7.35
N ASP A 4 23.17 1.42 8.24
CA ASP A 4 22.48 1.12 9.49
C ASP A 4 21.05 0.70 9.16
N LEU A 5 20.76 -0.59 9.31
CA LEU A 5 19.47 -1.17 9.00
C LEU A 5 18.47 -1.03 10.16
N THR A 6 18.90 -0.54 11.34
CA THR A 6 18.02 -0.39 12.49
C THR A 6 16.74 0.40 12.20
N PRO A 7 16.75 1.56 11.52
CA PRO A 7 15.51 2.27 11.18
C PRO A 7 14.65 1.51 10.17
N VAL A 8 15.26 0.75 9.25
CA VAL A 8 14.50 -0.08 8.31
C VAL A 8 13.75 -1.17 9.09
N PHE A 9 14.40 -1.86 10.03
CA PHE A 9 13.74 -2.86 10.86
C PHE A 9 12.62 -2.28 11.72
N ILE A 10 12.80 -1.08 12.28
CA ILE A 10 11.74 -0.38 13.03
C ILE A 10 10.53 -0.10 12.12
N LEU A 11 10.75 0.35 10.89
CA LEU A 11 9.68 0.58 9.90
C LEU A 11 8.97 -0.71 9.48
N LEU A 12 9.69 -1.83 9.41
CA LEU A 12 9.09 -3.14 9.13
C LEU A 12 8.19 -3.57 10.29
N LEU A 13 8.72 -3.58 11.52
CA LEU A 13 8.01 -4.04 12.71
C LEU A 13 6.75 -3.22 13.00
N THR A 14 6.85 -1.89 12.92
CA THR A 14 5.71 -1.01 13.19
C THR A 14 4.61 -1.13 12.14
N ARG A 15 4.99 -1.39 10.88
CA ARG A 15 4.06 -1.63 9.78
C ARG A 15 3.37 -2.98 9.89
N ASP A 16 4.13 -4.05 10.11
CA ASP A 16 3.58 -5.39 10.29
C ASP A 16 2.66 -5.41 11.52
N GLY A 17 3.04 -4.76 12.62
CA GLY A 17 2.19 -4.56 13.78
C GLY A 17 0.88 -3.83 13.45
N THR A 18 0.95 -2.80 12.60
CA THR A 18 -0.22 -2.05 12.13
C THR A 18 -1.16 -2.93 11.30
N ILE A 19 -0.62 -3.74 10.38
CA ILE A 19 -1.40 -4.70 9.59
C ILE A 19 -2.09 -5.71 10.51
N LEU A 20 -1.35 -6.30 11.45
CA LEU A 20 -1.88 -7.33 12.35
C LEU A 20 -3.00 -6.80 13.24
N ILE A 21 -2.82 -5.64 13.89
CA ILE A 21 -3.84 -5.08 14.79
C ILE A 21 -5.10 -4.66 14.02
N THR A 22 -4.94 -4.05 12.85
CA THR A 22 -6.08 -3.62 12.02
C THR A 22 -6.81 -4.80 11.38
N THR A 23 -6.11 -5.88 11.03
CA THR A 23 -6.74 -7.14 10.60
C THR A 23 -7.56 -7.75 11.73
N TYR A 24 -7.00 -7.82 12.94
CA TYR A 24 -7.71 -8.35 14.09
C TYR A 24 -8.99 -7.55 14.38
N ILE A 25 -8.92 -6.22 14.33
CA ILE A 25 -10.10 -5.35 14.50
C ILE A 25 -11.14 -5.64 13.42
N GLY A 26 -10.72 -5.68 12.15
CA GLY A 26 -11.64 -5.83 11.03
C GLY A 26 -12.34 -7.20 10.96
N TYR A 27 -11.66 -8.28 11.36
CA TYR A 27 -12.16 -9.66 11.18
C TYR A 27 -12.57 -10.38 12.47
N VAL A 28 -12.15 -9.91 13.64
CA VAL A 28 -12.36 -10.61 14.92
C VAL A 28 -13.08 -9.73 15.94
N ASP A 29 -12.59 -8.52 16.20
CA ASP A 29 -13.16 -7.63 17.23
C ASP A 29 -14.48 -6.98 16.75
N GLY A 30 -14.50 -6.51 15.50
CA GLY A 30 -15.61 -5.76 14.93
C GLY A 30 -15.67 -4.30 15.43
N PRO A 31 -16.75 -3.58 15.08
CA PRO A 31 -17.83 -3.96 14.18
C PRO A 31 -17.36 -4.13 12.72
N TRP A 32 -18.21 -4.64 11.83
CA TRP A 32 -17.81 -4.91 10.44
C TRP A 32 -17.81 -3.61 9.61
N PRO A 33 -16.70 -3.24 8.95
CA PRO A 33 -16.56 -1.92 8.30
C PRO A 33 -17.58 -1.63 7.20
N PHE A 34 -18.20 -2.66 6.63
CA PHE A 34 -19.15 -2.52 5.52
C PHE A 34 -20.58 -2.23 6.00
N ASP A 35 -20.93 -2.65 7.21
CA ASP A 35 -22.30 -2.58 7.74
C ASP A 35 -22.45 -1.45 8.78
N ASP A 36 -21.36 -1.14 9.47
CA ASP A 36 -21.34 -0.21 10.60
C ASP A 36 -20.41 1.01 10.42
N PRO A 37 -20.44 1.73 9.27
CA PRO A 37 -19.67 2.96 9.14
C PRO A 37 -20.22 4.05 10.06
N GLY A 38 -19.32 4.87 10.61
CA GLY A 38 -19.60 6.04 11.44
C GLY A 38 -19.89 5.70 12.90
N THR A 39 -19.57 4.49 13.37
CA THR A 39 -19.71 4.14 14.78
C THR A 39 -18.68 4.85 15.65
N LEU A 40 -18.96 4.93 16.95
CA LEU A 40 -18.00 5.41 17.94
C LEU A 40 -16.75 4.54 17.97
N ASN A 41 -15.61 5.17 18.21
CA ASN A 41 -14.33 4.48 18.26
C ASN A 41 -14.24 3.60 19.51
N THR A 42 -13.90 2.33 19.32
CA THR A 42 -13.61 1.44 20.47
C THR A 42 -12.22 1.75 21.06
N PRO A 43 -11.94 1.41 22.32
CA PRO A 43 -10.61 1.59 22.91
C PRO A 43 -9.49 0.88 22.13
N LEU A 44 -9.80 -0.27 21.51
CA LEU A 44 -8.86 -1.01 20.68
C LEU A 44 -8.60 -0.28 19.36
N GLN A 45 -9.64 0.25 18.70
CA GLN A 45 -9.50 1.08 17.50
C GLN A 45 -8.67 2.33 17.79
N ILE A 46 -8.93 3.03 18.90
CA ILE A 46 -8.14 4.21 19.31
C ILE A 46 -6.66 3.82 19.49
N SER A 47 -6.38 2.74 20.21
CA SER A 47 -5.02 2.24 20.40
C SER A 47 -4.33 1.93 19.06
N ALA A 48 -5.04 1.25 18.14
CA ALA A 48 -4.53 0.94 16.81
C ALA A 48 -4.27 2.20 15.97
N LEU A 49 -5.16 3.19 16.02
CA LEU A 49 -5.01 4.46 15.32
C LEU A 49 -3.85 5.28 15.87
N VAL A 50 -3.66 5.35 17.19
CA VAL A 50 -2.51 6.04 17.81
C VAL A 50 -1.19 5.34 17.46
N PHE A 51 -1.16 4.01 17.49
CA PHE A 51 0.01 3.24 17.06
C PHE A 51 0.33 3.49 15.58
N SER A 52 -0.68 3.44 14.73
CA SER A 52 -0.56 3.70 13.29
C SER A 52 -0.12 5.14 13.02
N LEU A 53 -0.62 6.12 13.78
CA LEU A 53 -0.23 7.52 13.66
C LEU A 53 1.28 7.70 13.92
N GLY A 54 1.80 7.09 14.98
CA GLY A 54 3.23 7.10 15.29
C GLY A 54 4.06 6.49 14.15
N TYR A 55 3.60 5.36 13.60
CA TYR A 55 4.18 4.74 12.41
C TYR A 55 4.19 5.70 11.21
N PHE A 56 3.04 6.22 10.79
CA PHE A 56 2.91 7.07 9.62
C PHE A 56 3.72 8.37 9.73
N MET A 57 3.79 8.97 10.92
CA MET A 57 4.61 10.16 11.18
C MET A 57 6.10 9.86 11.07
N PHE A 58 6.55 8.73 11.65
CA PHE A 58 7.94 8.31 11.55
C PHE A 58 8.33 7.99 10.10
N ASP A 59 7.49 7.26 9.36
CA ASP A 59 7.72 6.91 7.95
C ASP A 59 7.70 8.17 7.06
N MET A 60 6.82 9.13 7.33
CA MET A 60 6.82 10.43 6.64
C MET A 60 8.14 11.18 6.87
N ALA A 61 8.59 11.30 8.12
CA ALA A 61 9.83 11.99 8.45
C ALA A 61 11.03 11.32 7.76
N TRP A 62 11.06 9.99 7.76
CA TRP A 62 12.05 9.19 7.05
C TRP A 62 12.04 9.48 5.54
N CYS A 63 10.87 9.42 4.92
CA CYS A 63 10.69 9.65 3.48
C CYS A 63 11.12 11.05 3.05
N VAL A 64 10.82 12.08 3.85
CA VAL A 64 11.20 13.47 3.57
C VAL A 64 12.71 13.67 3.77
N TYR A 65 13.27 13.16 4.87
CA TYR A 65 14.67 13.36 5.22
C TYR A 65 15.61 12.67 4.21
N PHE A 66 15.35 11.39 3.91
CA PHE A 66 16.17 10.59 3.01
C PHE A 66 15.72 10.66 1.54
N ARG A 67 14.61 11.34 1.25
CA ARG A 67 14.03 11.48 -0.10
C ARG A 67 13.84 10.13 -0.81
N THR A 68 13.36 9.13 -0.06
CA THR A 68 13.24 7.75 -0.55
C THR A 68 12.04 7.55 -1.47
N GLU A 69 11.02 8.40 -1.35
CA GLU A 69 9.72 8.20 -1.98
C GLU A 69 9.24 9.42 -2.79
N GLY A 70 8.35 9.17 -3.75
CA GLY A 70 7.80 10.19 -4.64
C GLY A 70 6.63 11.00 -4.04
N PRO A 71 6.20 12.09 -4.70
CA PRO A 71 5.17 12.99 -4.17
C PRO A 71 3.80 12.33 -3.93
N VAL A 72 3.42 11.34 -4.73
CA VAL A 72 2.14 10.60 -4.56
C VAL A 72 2.16 9.79 -3.25
N MET A 73 3.31 9.20 -2.93
CA MET A 73 3.54 8.47 -1.69
C MET A 73 3.48 9.43 -0.49
N LEU A 74 4.14 10.59 -0.59
CA LEU A 74 4.05 11.61 0.46
C LEU A 74 2.61 12.09 0.65
N ALA A 75 1.87 12.34 -0.43
CA ALA A 75 0.45 12.69 -0.35
C ALA A 75 -0.39 11.60 0.35
N HIS A 76 -0.10 10.33 0.07
CA HIS A 76 -0.72 9.20 0.78
C HIS A 76 -0.47 9.26 2.29
N HIS A 77 0.79 9.45 2.73
CA HIS A 77 1.08 9.59 4.16
C HIS A 77 0.41 10.82 4.76
N THR A 78 0.41 11.95 4.06
CA THR A 78 -0.24 13.17 4.56
C THR A 78 -1.74 12.95 4.76
N ILE A 79 -2.43 12.39 3.77
CA ILE A 79 -3.88 12.16 3.89
C ILE A 79 -4.18 11.09 4.95
N SER A 80 -3.37 10.03 5.06
CA SER A 80 -3.49 9.04 6.14
C SER A 80 -3.33 9.68 7.52
N ILE A 81 -2.29 10.50 7.74
CA ILE A 81 -2.06 11.19 9.02
C ILE A 81 -3.24 12.11 9.36
N LEU A 82 -3.69 12.93 8.40
CA LEU A 82 -4.82 13.82 8.61
C LEU A 82 -6.13 13.05 8.88
N GLY A 83 -6.37 11.95 8.17
CA GLY A 83 -7.52 11.08 8.38
C GLY A 83 -7.52 10.43 9.76
N ILE A 84 -6.37 9.94 10.23
CA ILE A 84 -6.22 9.38 11.58
C ILE A 84 -6.47 10.44 12.64
N LEU A 85 -5.83 11.62 12.52
CA LEU A 85 -6.03 12.73 13.46
C LEU A 85 -7.49 13.17 13.51
N LEU A 86 -8.15 13.28 12.37
CA LEU A 86 -9.56 13.64 12.28
C LEU A 86 -10.46 12.60 12.96
N THR A 87 -10.23 11.32 12.73
CA THR A 87 -10.97 10.21 13.34
C THR A 87 -10.80 10.17 14.85
N LEU A 88 -9.57 10.38 15.34
CA LEU A 88 -9.28 10.47 16.77
C LEU A 88 -9.94 11.70 17.41
N TRP A 89 -9.93 12.84 16.71
CA TRP A 89 -10.53 14.08 17.20
C TRP A 89 -12.07 14.01 17.25
N LEU A 90 -12.69 13.41 16.25
CA LEU A 90 -14.15 13.25 16.18
C LEU A 90 -14.67 12.14 17.12
N GLY A 91 -13.85 11.13 17.43
CA GLY A 91 -14.24 10.00 18.28
C GLY A 91 -15.16 8.99 17.58
N GLU A 92 -15.29 9.06 16.27
CA GLU A 92 -16.14 8.22 15.43
C GLU A 92 -15.39 7.82 14.15
N SER A 93 -15.91 6.81 13.44
CA SER A 93 -15.37 6.27 12.17
C SER A 93 -14.02 5.52 12.28
N GLY A 94 -13.74 4.99 13.47
CA GLY A 94 -12.52 4.26 13.78
C GLY A 94 -12.39 2.95 13.02
N ILE A 95 -13.51 2.26 12.81
CA ILE A 95 -13.52 1.02 12.04
C ILE A 95 -13.19 1.25 10.56
N GLU A 96 -13.76 2.27 9.93
CA GLU A 96 -13.41 2.63 8.54
C GLU A 96 -11.93 3.00 8.44
N SER A 97 -11.44 3.80 9.38
CA SER A 97 -10.02 4.21 9.40
C SER A 97 -9.08 3.01 9.59
N CYS A 98 -9.38 2.10 10.51
CA CYS A 98 -8.60 0.88 10.70
C CYS A 98 -8.61 0.01 9.43
N ALA A 99 -9.75 -0.13 8.77
CA ALA A 99 -9.87 -0.93 7.56
C ALA A 99 -9.18 -0.26 6.34
N VAL A 100 -9.23 1.06 6.21
CA VAL A 100 -8.47 1.81 5.20
C VAL A 100 -6.97 1.67 5.44
N ILE A 101 -6.50 1.74 6.68
CA ILE A 101 -5.10 1.50 7.05
C ILE A 101 -4.70 0.05 6.71
N PHE A 102 -5.52 -0.93 7.07
CA PHE A 102 -5.25 -2.33 6.71
C PHE A 102 -5.12 -2.50 5.20
N GLY A 103 -6.13 -2.06 4.45
CA GLY A 103 -6.14 -2.14 2.99
C GLY A 103 -5.00 -1.34 2.37
N SER A 104 -4.52 -0.31 3.05
CA SER A 104 -3.37 0.45 2.60
C SER A 104 -2.04 -0.25 2.80
N GLU A 105 -1.86 -0.86 3.96
CA GLU A 105 -0.60 -1.44 4.37
C GLU A 105 -0.39 -2.88 3.90
N ILE A 106 -1.47 -3.64 3.65
CA ILE A 106 -1.36 -5.07 3.29
C ILE A 106 -0.58 -5.31 1.99
N THR A 107 -0.50 -4.33 1.09
CA THR A 107 0.28 -4.41 -0.15
C THR A 107 1.78 -4.15 0.04
N ASN A 108 2.17 -3.51 1.15
CA ASN A 108 3.53 -3.02 1.37
C ASN A 108 4.59 -4.12 1.63
N PRO A 109 4.29 -5.26 2.27
CA PRO A 109 5.25 -6.37 2.37
C PRO A 109 5.79 -6.85 1.01
N LEU A 110 4.97 -6.80 -0.04
CA LEU A 110 5.40 -7.16 -1.40
C LEU A 110 6.34 -6.10 -2.01
N LEU A 111 6.12 -4.81 -1.73
CA LEU A 111 7.03 -3.74 -2.13
C LEU A 111 8.38 -3.84 -1.43
N GLN A 112 8.39 -4.22 -0.14
CA GLN A 112 9.62 -4.47 0.60
C GLN A 112 10.36 -5.68 0.07
N THR A 113 9.65 -6.79 -0.18
CA THR A 113 10.22 -7.99 -0.81
C THR A 113 10.87 -7.62 -2.15
N ARG A 114 10.18 -6.82 -2.97
CA ARG A 114 10.72 -6.30 -4.23
C ARG A 114 11.98 -5.46 -4.02
N TRP A 115 12.02 -4.59 -3.00
CA TRP A 115 13.22 -3.82 -2.66
C TRP A 115 14.39 -4.74 -2.29
N PHE A 116 14.16 -5.75 -1.44
CA PHE A 116 15.18 -6.75 -1.10
C PHE A 116 15.69 -7.52 -2.32
N LEU A 117 14.81 -7.92 -3.23
CA LEU A 117 15.21 -8.58 -4.48
C LEU A 117 16.07 -7.69 -5.37
N LYS A 118 15.83 -6.37 -5.37
CA LYS A 118 16.69 -5.42 -6.08
C LYS A 118 18.06 -5.29 -5.42
N GLN A 119 18.12 -5.18 -4.08
CA GLN A 119 19.38 -5.07 -3.34
C GLN A 119 20.25 -6.32 -3.46
N THR A 120 19.63 -7.50 -3.48
CA THR A 120 20.35 -8.78 -3.62
C THR A 120 20.64 -9.16 -5.08
N GLY A 121 20.22 -8.36 -6.07
CA GLY A 121 20.43 -8.63 -7.49
C GLY A 121 19.49 -9.68 -8.11
N HIS A 122 18.54 -10.22 -7.35
CA HIS A 122 17.60 -11.28 -7.79
C HIS A 122 16.31 -10.74 -8.44
N TYR A 123 16.17 -9.43 -8.63
CA TYR A 123 14.93 -8.84 -9.15
C TYR A 123 14.52 -9.32 -10.55
N TYR A 124 15.47 -9.64 -11.44
CA TYR A 124 15.17 -10.13 -12.80
C TYR A 124 14.91 -11.65 -12.86
N SER A 125 14.74 -12.30 -11.72
CA SER A 125 14.39 -13.72 -11.62
C SER A 125 12.88 -13.96 -11.72
N ALA A 126 12.47 -15.23 -11.82
CA ALA A 126 11.07 -15.62 -11.73
C ALA A 126 10.40 -15.15 -10.43
N LEU A 127 11.15 -15.13 -9.32
CA LEU A 127 10.65 -14.64 -8.04
C LEU A 127 10.29 -13.15 -8.10
N GLY A 128 11.08 -12.31 -8.77
CA GLY A 128 10.75 -10.90 -8.96
C GLY A 128 9.50 -10.70 -9.83
N ASP A 129 9.28 -11.55 -10.83
CA ASP A 129 8.06 -11.54 -11.64
C ASP A 129 6.82 -11.96 -10.82
N ILE A 130 6.96 -12.97 -9.94
CA ILE A 130 5.89 -13.40 -9.03
C ILE A 130 5.53 -12.28 -8.04
N VAL A 131 6.52 -11.67 -7.40
CA VAL A 131 6.30 -10.57 -6.44
C VAL A 131 5.59 -9.38 -7.08
N ASP A 132 6.04 -8.94 -8.27
CA ASP A 132 5.37 -7.84 -8.97
C ASP A 132 3.91 -8.22 -9.36
N THR A 133 3.66 -9.47 -9.77
CA THR A 133 2.31 -9.95 -10.11
C THR A 133 1.39 -9.99 -8.90
N LEU A 134 1.87 -10.56 -7.79
CA LEU A 134 1.14 -10.59 -6.53
C LEU A 134 0.83 -9.18 -6.03
N PHE A 135 1.80 -8.25 -6.17
CA PHE A 135 1.60 -6.86 -5.77
C PHE A 135 0.45 -6.22 -6.56
N VAL A 136 0.45 -6.36 -7.89
CA VAL A 136 -0.63 -5.83 -8.74
C VAL A 136 -1.98 -6.44 -8.36
N LEU A 137 -2.05 -7.77 -8.23
CA LEU A 137 -3.30 -8.46 -7.90
C LEU A 137 -3.84 -8.01 -6.53
N LEU A 138 -2.99 -8.00 -5.51
CA LEU A 138 -3.38 -7.61 -4.17
C LEU A 138 -3.78 -6.13 -4.13
N PHE A 139 -3.08 -5.26 -4.84
CA PHE A 139 -3.43 -3.84 -4.95
C PHE A 139 -4.81 -3.66 -5.59
N VAL A 140 -5.08 -4.32 -6.72
CA VAL A 140 -6.39 -4.25 -7.40
C VAL A 140 -7.50 -4.73 -6.47
N VAL A 141 -7.35 -5.90 -5.86
CA VAL A 141 -8.36 -6.50 -4.98
C VAL A 141 -8.63 -5.61 -3.77
N MET A 142 -7.58 -5.25 -3.02
CA MET A 142 -7.73 -4.56 -1.75
C MET A 142 -8.04 -3.07 -1.92
N ARG A 143 -7.35 -2.37 -2.82
CA ARG A 143 -7.48 -0.90 -2.93
C ARG A 143 -8.64 -0.49 -3.83
N ILE A 144 -8.89 -1.23 -4.92
CA ILE A 144 -9.90 -0.81 -5.91
C ILE A 144 -11.25 -1.44 -5.62
N PHE A 145 -11.32 -2.77 -5.45
CA PHE A 145 -12.60 -3.46 -5.24
C PHE A 145 -13.08 -3.38 -3.79
N VAL A 146 -12.28 -3.88 -2.84
CA VAL A 146 -12.61 -3.83 -1.42
C VAL A 146 -12.72 -2.37 -0.95
N GLY A 147 -11.70 -1.56 -1.22
CA GLY A 147 -11.70 -0.13 -0.88
C GLY A 147 -12.85 0.66 -1.55
N GLY A 148 -13.19 0.35 -2.80
CA GLY A 148 -14.32 1.00 -3.48
C GLY A 148 -15.68 0.62 -2.89
N THR A 149 -15.84 -0.65 -2.51
CA THR A 149 -17.05 -1.14 -1.84
C THR A 149 -17.20 -0.50 -0.46
N MET A 150 -16.10 -0.40 0.30
CA MET A 150 -16.08 0.29 1.57
C MET A 150 -16.45 1.77 1.45
N LEU A 151 -15.83 2.48 0.50
CA LEU A 151 -16.17 3.89 0.25
C LEU A 151 -17.64 4.03 -0.15
N TYR A 152 -18.19 3.12 -0.94
CA TYR A 152 -19.60 3.13 -1.29
C TYR A 152 -20.48 3.02 -0.03
N CYS A 153 -20.22 2.06 0.86
CA CYS A 153 -20.94 1.90 2.14
C CYS A 153 -20.83 3.16 3.01
N GLU A 154 -19.64 3.76 3.09
CA GLU A 154 -19.39 4.99 3.83
C GLU A 154 -20.20 6.18 3.26
N LEU A 155 -20.21 6.34 1.94
CA LEU A 155 -20.88 7.46 1.27
C LEU A 155 -22.41 7.40 1.39
N ILE A 156 -23.01 6.21 1.29
CA ILE A 156 -24.46 6.03 1.42
C ILE A 156 -24.93 6.13 2.88
N SER A 157 -24.06 5.83 3.85
CA SER A 157 -24.42 5.88 5.26
C SER A 157 -24.64 7.33 5.72
N PRO A 158 -25.72 7.62 6.48
CA PRO A 158 -25.94 8.95 7.03
C PRO A 158 -25.06 9.24 8.26
N ARG A 159 -24.35 8.24 8.80
CA ARG A 159 -23.61 8.37 10.07
C ARG A 159 -22.26 9.09 9.92
N PRO A 160 -21.36 8.71 8.98
CA PRO A 160 -20.06 9.36 8.87
C PRO A 160 -20.21 10.84 8.54
N ARG A 161 -19.51 11.70 9.30
CA ARG A 161 -19.48 13.13 9.02
C ARG A 161 -18.91 13.41 7.63
N PHE A 162 -19.33 14.54 7.07
CA PHE A 162 -18.89 15.01 5.76
C PHE A 162 -17.36 15.00 5.59
N PHE A 163 -16.60 15.43 6.61
CA PHE A 163 -15.13 15.46 6.53
C PHE A 163 -14.50 14.07 6.42
N ILE A 164 -15.09 13.05 7.06
CA ILE A 164 -14.62 11.65 6.96
C ILE A 164 -14.83 11.15 5.52
N LYS A 165 -16.03 11.37 4.96
CA LYS A 165 -16.35 11.05 3.56
C LYS A 165 -15.40 11.68 2.56
N CYS A 166 -15.06 12.96 2.75
CA CYS A 166 -14.07 13.65 1.93
C CYS A 166 -12.69 13.00 2.02
N GLY A 167 -12.28 12.56 3.22
CA GLY A 167 -11.06 11.79 3.43
C GLY A 167 -11.07 10.45 2.70
N GLY A 168 -12.17 9.69 2.79
CA GLY A 168 -12.36 8.43 2.07
C GLY A 168 -12.26 8.61 0.55
N VAL A 169 -12.93 9.62 -0.01
CA VAL A 169 -12.84 9.95 -1.44
C VAL A 169 -11.41 10.33 -1.84
N ALA A 170 -10.72 11.15 -1.05
CA ALA A 170 -9.34 11.54 -1.33
C ALA A 170 -8.39 10.33 -1.34
N MET A 171 -8.53 9.42 -0.38
CA MET A 171 -7.73 8.19 -0.31
C MET A 171 -8.02 7.23 -1.46
N TYR A 172 -9.28 7.13 -1.88
CA TYR A 172 -9.65 6.30 -3.03
C TYR A 172 -9.13 6.90 -4.35
N ALA A 173 -9.20 8.22 -4.51
CA ALA A 173 -8.61 8.93 -5.65
C ALA A 173 -7.09 8.69 -5.74
N LEU A 174 -6.36 8.75 -4.62
CA LEU A 174 -4.94 8.38 -4.59
C LEU A 174 -4.70 6.93 -5.02
N SER A 175 -5.59 6.01 -4.65
CA SER A 175 -5.49 4.60 -5.06
C SER A 175 -5.60 4.43 -6.59
N TRP A 176 -6.43 5.24 -7.25
CA TRP A 176 -6.50 5.30 -8.72
C TRP A 176 -5.26 5.93 -9.35
N ILE A 177 -4.67 6.97 -8.74
CA ILE A 177 -3.42 7.55 -9.22
C ILE A 177 -2.30 6.51 -9.17
N PHE A 178 -2.17 5.79 -8.04
CA PHE A 178 -1.24 4.67 -7.94
C PHE A 178 -1.53 3.58 -8.98
N MET A 179 -2.80 3.24 -9.24
CA MET A 179 -3.16 2.28 -10.27
C MET A 179 -2.61 2.67 -11.64
N VAL A 180 -2.72 3.94 -12.03
CA VAL A 180 -2.18 4.44 -13.30
C VAL A 180 -0.67 4.23 -13.37
N ASP A 181 0.06 4.53 -12.29
CA ASP A 181 1.51 4.34 -12.24
C ASP A 181 1.91 2.86 -12.27
N ILE A 182 1.14 1.99 -11.62
CA ILE A 182 1.32 0.54 -11.64
C ILE A 182 1.09 -0.01 -13.05
N VAL A 183 0.03 0.43 -13.75
CA VAL A 183 -0.25 0.02 -15.13
C VAL A 183 0.88 0.47 -16.06
N ARG A 184 1.34 1.73 -15.94
CA ARG A 184 2.50 2.23 -16.70
C ARG A 184 3.75 1.40 -16.44
N PHE A 185 4.00 1.04 -15.19
CA PHE A 185 5.11 0.16 -14.81
C PHE A 185 4.98 -1.24 -15.46
N ALA A 186 3.80 -1.85 -15.40
CA ALA A 186 3.55 -3.16 -15.98
C ALA A 186 3.75 -3.17 -17.52
N ILE A 187 3.26 -2.14 -18.21
CA ILE A 187 3.46 -1.97 -19.66
C ILE A 187 4.94 -1.85 -19.99
N ARG A 188 5.67 -0.96 -19.31
CA ARG A 188 7.12 -0.77 -19.52
C ARG A 188 7.91 -2.06 -19.29
N LYS A 189 7.59 -2.80 -18.24
CA LYS A 189 8.24 -4.08 -17.93
C LYS A 189 7.97 -5.13 -19.01
N SER A 190 6.73 -5.24 -19.48
CA SER A 190 6.35 -6.16 -20.55
C SER A 190 7.08 -5.86 -21.86
N THR A 191 7.12 -4.58 -22.27
CA THR A 191 7.84 -4.15 -23.46
C THR A 191 9.33 -4.47 -23.38
N ASN A 192 9.98 -4.15 -22.25
CA ASN A 192 11.41 -4.43 -22.06
C ASN A 192 11.72 -5.93 -22.07
N LYS A 193 10.84 -6.76 -21.50
CA LYS A 193 10.98 -8.23 -21.52
C LYS A 193 10.86 -8.77 -22.95
N ARG A 194 9.92 -8.25 -23.74
CA ARG A 194 9.74 -8.62 -25.15
C ARG A 194 10.95 -8.26 -26.00
N THR A 195 11.50 -7.05 -25.84
CA THR A 195 12.72 -6.62 -26.55
C THR A 195 13.90 -7.52 -26.20
N ARG A 196 14.15 -7.76 -24.91
CA ARG A 196 15.25 -8.61 -24.45
C ARG A 196 15.12 -10.07 -24.91
N HIS A 197 13.90 -10.59 -25.03
CA HIS A 197 13.67 -11.91 -25.60
C HIS A 197 13.97 -11.93 -27.10
N LYS A 198 13.50 -10.93 -27.86
CA LYS A 198 13.80 -10.78 -29.29
C LYS A 198 15.31 -10.70 -29.57
N ASP A 199 16.04 -9.90 -28.80
CA ASP A 199 17.50 -9.76 -28.95
C ASP A 199 18.24 -11.09 -28.67
N LYS A 200 17.79 -11.85 -27.67
CA LYS A 200 18.33 -13.20 -27.39
C LYS A 200 18.06 -14.16 -28.53
N THR A 201 16.85 -14.17 -29.10
CA THR A 201 16.51 -15.02 -30.25
C THR A 201 17.35 -14.67 -31.48
N ILE A 202 17.54 -13.38 -31.77
CA ILE A 202 18.40 -12.93 -32.87
C ILE A 202 19.86 -13.35 -32.65
N ALA A 203 20.39 -13.17 -31.44
CA ALA A 203 21.77 -13.57 -31.12
C ALA A 203 21.98 -15.08 -31.27
N VAL A 204 21.02 -15.90 -30.82
CA VAL A 204 21.06 -17.36 -30.98
C VAL A 204 21.04 -17.74 -32.46
N ASN A 205 20.13 -17.17 -33.25
CA ASN A 205 20.03 -17.47 -34.69
C ASN A 205 21.27 -17.02 -35.48
N GLY A 206 21.83 -15.85 -35.19
CA GLY A 206 23.05 -15.37 -35.85
C GLY A 206 24.33 -16.13 -35.48
N VAL A 207 24.34 -16.83 -34.34
CA VAL A 207 25.42 -17.79 -34.00
C VAL A 207 25.30 -19.08 -34.80
N PHE A 208 24.08 -19.51 -35.12
CA PHE A 208 23.85 -20.67 -35.98
C PHE A 208 24.22 -20.39 -37.44
N GLU A 209 23.88 -19.23 -38.00
CA GLU A 209 24.23 -18.86 -39.39
C GLU A 209 25.73 -18.71 -39.66
N LYS A 210 26.57 -18.48 -38.65
CA LYS A 210 28.03 -18.35 -38.81
C LYS A 210 28.80 -19.66 -38.77
N LYS A 211 28.12 -20.79 -38.52
CA LYS A 211 28.76 -22.12 -38.39
C LYS A 211 28.62 -22.99 -39.63
N ASP A 212 27.95 -22.51 -40.66
CA ASP A 212 27.77 -23.14 -41.97
C ASP A 212 28.67 -22.46 -43.03
#